data_AF-A0A2K3LU95-F1
#
_entry.id   AF-A0A2K3LU95-F1
#
_cell.length_a   1.000
_cell.length_b   1.000
_cell.length_c   1.000
_cell.angle_alpha   90.00
_cell.angle_beta   90.00
_cell.angle_gamma   90.00
#
_symmetry.space_group_name_H-M   'P 1'
#
loop_
_entity.id
_entity.type
_entity.pdbx_description
1 polymer ?
#
loop_
_entity_poly.entity_id
_entity_poly.type
_entity_poly.pdbx_seq_one_letter_code
_entity_poly.pdbx_strand_id
1 'polypeptide(L)' 'GLSGQPLSGPDIGGFAGDATPRLFGRWMGVGSLFPFCRGHSEAGTTDHEPWSFGEEVGSTLAA' A
#
# COMPACT_ATOMS: atom_id res chain seq x y z
N GLY A 1 3.64 5.93 -17.33
CA GLY A 1 4.96 6.57 -17.56
C GLY A 1 5.22 6.82 -19.04
N LEU A 2 5.85 5.86 -19.74
CA LEU A 2 6.27 6.02 -21.15
C LEU A 2 5.13 6.15 -22.17
N SER A 3 3.94 5.65 -21.85
CA SER A 3 2.75 5.69 -22.72
C SER A 3 2.02 7.05 -22.73
N GLY A 4 2.53 8.07 -22.04
CA GLY A 4 1.85 9.37 -21.91
C GLY A 4 0.77 9.41 -20.81
N GLN A 5 0.62 8.36 -20.01
CA GLN A 5 -0.18 8.36 -18.78
C GLN A 5 0.74 8.25 -17.56
N PRO A 6 1.21 9.38 -16.99
CA PRO A 6 2.14 9.37 -15.86
C PRO A 6 1.43 9.23 -14.51
N LEU A 7 0.20 9.71 -14.35
CA LEU A 7 -0.58 9.60 -13.13
C LEU A 7 -1.18 8.19 -12.98
N SER A 8 -0.34 7.23 -12.58
CA SER A 8 -0.73 5.82 -12.44
C SER A 8 -0.04 5.18 -11.23
N GLY A 9 -0.73 4.24 -10.59
CA GLY A 9 -0.17 3.42 -9.52
C GLY A 9 -1.12 2.27 -9.15
N PRO A 10 -0.59 1.19 -8.57
CA PRO A 10 -1.36 0.04 -8.11
C PRO A 10 -2.01 0.29 -6.74
N ASP A 11 -2.87 -0.65 -6.32
CA ASP A 11 -3.40 -0.67 -4.96
C ASP A 11 -2.34 -1.11 -3.96
N ILE A 12 -2.00 -0.22 -3.04
CA ILE A 12 -1.00 -0.42 -1.99
C ILE A 12 -1.53 -1.49 -1.02
N GLY A 13 -0.76 -2.57 -0.85
CA GLY A 13 -1.17 -3.74 -0.07
C GLY A 13 -1.76 -4.87 -0.93
N GLY A 14 -2.27 -4.54 -2.12
CA GLY A 14 -3.04 -5.45 -2.98
C GLY A 14 -4.55 -5.34 -2.73
N PHE A 15 -5.34 -5.53 -3.79
CA PHE A 15 -6.80 -5.43 -3.71
C PHE A 15 -7.45 -6.66 -3.05
N ALA A 16 -6.97 -7.86 -3.39
CA ALA A 16 -7.60 -9.12 -2.98
C ALA A 16 -6.82 -9.83 -1.87
N GLY A 17 -7.56 -10.40 -0.92
CA GLY A 17 -7.01 -11.10 0.24
C GLY A 17 -6.27 -10.20 1.24
N ASP A 18 -5.63 -10.85 2.22
CA ASP A 18 -5.00 -10.15 3.35
C ASP A 18 -3.49 -10.00 3.17
N ALA A 19 -3.00 -8.75 3.22
CA ALA A 19 -1.58 -8.50 3.30
C ALA A 19 -1.03 -8.93 4.66
N THR A 20 0.21 -9.41 4.68
CA THR A 20 0.98 -9.52 5.92
C THR A 20 1.56 -8.15 6.29
N PRO A 21 1.85 -7.86 7.58
CA PRO A 21 2.49 -6.60 7.99
C PRO A 21 3.75 -6.27 7.18
N ARG A 22 4.62 -7.28 6.99
CA ARG A 22 5.84 -7.17 6.19
C ARG A 22 5.57 -6.82 4.73
N LEU A 23 4.54 -7.42 4.13
CA LEU A 23 4.16 -7.13 2.74
C LEU A 23 3.59 -5.71 2.63
N PHE A 24 2.68 -5.33 3.52
CA PHE A 24 2.06 -4.02 3.53
C PHE A 24 3.09 -2.91 3.76
N GLY A 25 4.03 -3.07 4.71
CA GLY A 25 5.10 -2.11 4.94
C GLY A 25 5.97 -1.87 3.70
N ARG A 26 6.37 -2.94 3.00
CA ARG A 26 7.08 -2.83 1.71
C ARG A 26 6.25 -2.12 0.65
N TRP A 27 4.95 -2.41 0.60
CA TRP A 27 4.02 -1.73 -0.27
C TRP A 27 3.90 -0.24 0.04
N MET A 28 3.90 0.17 1.31
CA MET A 28 3.89 1.60 1.68
C MET A 28 5.14 2.32 1.19
N GLY A 29 6.32 1.70 1.39
CA GLY A 29 7.59 2.24 0.91
C GLY A 29 7.60 2.46 -0.61
N VAL A 30 7.34 1.41 -1.40
CA VAL A 30 7.32 1.51 -2.88
C VAL A 30 6.11 2.33 -3.36
N GLY A 31 4.97 2.17 -2.70
CA GLY A 31 3.71 2.85 -2.94
C GLY A 31 3.87 4.36 -2.96
N SER A 32 4.61 4.90 -1.98
CA SER A 32 4.90 6.33 -1.85
C SER A 32 5.66 6.94 -3.04
N LEU A 33 6.30 6.10 -3.87
CA LEU A 33 7.07 6.52 -5.04
C LEU A 33 6.24 6.56 -6.33
N PHE A 34 5.00 6.06 -6.33
CA PHE A 34 4.13 6.13 -7.49
C PHE A 34 3.51 7.52 -7.65
N PRO A 35 3.23 7.99 -8.88
CA PRO A 35 2.50 9.24 -9.09
C PRO A 35 1.07 9.24 -8.55
N PHE A 36 0.41 8.07 -8.53
CA PHE A 36 -0.88 7.86 -7.88
C PHE A 36 -0.71 6.87 -6.74
N CYS A 37 -0.89 7.32 -5.50
CA CYS A 37 -0.71 6.53 -4.29
C CYS A 37 -2.07 6.30 -3.61
N ARG A 38 -2.55 5.04 -3.59
CA ARG A 38 -3.84 4.68 -3.00
C ARG A 38 -3.75 3.36 -2.24
N GLY A 39 -4.20 3.35 -0.99
CA GLY A 39 -4.61 2.12 -0.29
C GLY A 39 -6.04 1.77 -0.67
N HIS A 40 -6.26 0.53 -1.11
CA HIS A 40 -7.59 0.03 -1.47
C HIS A 40 -7.61 -1.49 -1.31
N SER A 41 -8.72 -2.01 -0.78
CA SER A 41 -8.91 -3.44 -0.51
C SER A 41 -10.37 -3.82 -0.78
N GLU A 42 -10.59 -5.10 -1.07
CA GLU A 42 -11.93 -5.64 -1.33
C GLU A 42 -12.76 -5.76 -0.05
N ALA A 43 -14.08 -5.86 -0.20
CA ALA A 43 -14.94 -6.07 0.96
C ALA A 43 -14.70 -7.47 1.56
N GLY A 44 -14.61 -7.55 2.89
CA GLY A 44 -14.46 -8.82 3.62
C GLY A 44 -13.02 -9.23 3.92
N THR A 45 -12.03 -8.45 3.49
CA THR A 45 -10.65 -8.56 3.98
C THR A 45 -10.50 -7.91 5.36
N THR A 46 -9.37 -8.17 6.01
CA THR A 46 -8.92 -7.44 7.19
C THR A 46 -8.70 -5.95 6.90
N ASP A 47 -8.72 -5.16 7.97
CA ASP A 47 -8.47 -3.71 7.96
C ASP A 47 -7.07 -3.41 7.38
N HIS A 48 -7.02 -2.66 6.28
CA HIS A 48 -5.81 -2.30 5.55
C HIS A 48 -5.34 -0.85 5.79
N GLU A 49 -5.85 -0.21 6.84
CA GLU A 49 -5.31 1.06 7.31
C GLU A 49 -3.90 0.85 7.87
N PRO A 50 -2.96 1.81 7.69
CA PRO A 50 -1.58 1.56 8.08
C PRO A 50 -1.36 1.31 9.58
N TRP A 51 -2.24 1.84 10.43
CA TRP A 51 -2.22 1.59 11.88
C TRP A 51 -2.72 0.19 12.29
N SER A 52 -3.39 -0.53 11.39
CA SER A 52 -3.90 -1.89 11.64
C SER A 52 -2.79 -2.96 11.65
N PHE A 53 -1.60 -2.64 11.12
CA PHE A 53 -0.47 -3.56 10.98
C PHE A 53 0.61 -3.45 12.08
N GLY A 54 0.42 -2.57 13.08
CA GLY A 54 1.36 -2.40 14.20
C GLY A 54 2.66 -1.66 13.83
N GLU A 55 3.66 -1.75 14.72
CA GLU A 55 4.90 -0.95 14.61
C GLU A 55 5.74 -1.25 13.36
N GLU A 56 5.70 -2.48 12.83
CA GLU A 56 6.51 -2.84 11.65
C GLU A 56 6.18 -1.92 10.47
N VAL A 57 4.90 -1.64 10.24
CA VAL A 57 4.46 -0.71 9.19
C VAL A 57 4.65 0.74 9.64
N GLY A 58 4.35 1.06 10.90
CA GLY A 58 4.53 2.42 11.44
C GLY A 58 5.95 2.95 11.26
N SER A 59 6.96 2.11 11.45
CA SER A 59 8.37 2.47 11.25
C SER A 59 8.73 2.82 9.80
N THR A 60 8.04 2.22 8.82
CA THR A 60 8.26 2.51 7.39
C THR A 60 7.65 3.86 6.99
N LEU A 61 6.62 4.31 7.70
CA LEU A 61 5.97 5.61 7.46
C LEU A 61 6.70 6.79 8.09
N ALA A 62 7.53 6.53 9.10
CA ALA A 62 8.27 7.55 9.84
C ALA A 62 9.65 7.87 9.25
N ALA A 63 10.09 7.15 8.22
CA ALA A 63 11.36 7.33 7.52
C ALA A 63 11.19 8.17 6.25
#